data_AF-A0A0G0MEY5-F1
#
_entry.id   AF-A0A0G0MEY5-F1
#
_cell.length_a   1.000
_cell.length_b   1.000
_cell.length_c   1.000
_cell.angle_alpha   90.00
_cell.angle_beta   90.00
_cell.angle_gamma   90.00
#
_symmetry.space_group_name_H-M   'P 1'
#
loop_
_entity.id
_entity.type
_entity.pdbx_description
1 polymer ?
#
loop_
_entity_poly.entity_id
_entity_poly.type
_entity_poly.pdbx_seq_one_letter_code
_entity_poly.pdbx_strand_id
1 'polypeptide(L)'
;MNAFNFTCTKNDKHSSARTGVIHTPHGDIETPAFVPVGTQATVKSLTPEEISNLGTQLFFVNTYHAYLRPGIDVIKKFKGLHNFMHWDKPLITDSGGFQVFSLGRKKFVNIAISEFL
;
A
#
# COMPACT_ATOMS: atom_id res chain seq x y z
N MET A 1 -8.01 -5.62 22.69
CA MET A 1 -7.78 -6.58 21.58
C MET A 1 -6.74 -5.98 20.66
N ASN A 2 -5.73 -6.75 20.24
CA ASN A 2 -4.72 -6.24 19.31
C ASN A 2 -5.36 -6.04 17.93
N ALA A 3 -5.34 -4.80 17.44
CA ALA A 3 -5.85 -4.44 16.12
C ALA A 3 -5.09 -5.16 14.99
N PHE A 4 -3.88 -5.64 15.25
CA PHE A 4 -3.04 -6.37 14.29
C PHE A 4 -2.39 -7.56 14.99
N ASN A 5 -2.47 -8.75 14.41
CA ASN A 5 -1.77 -9.93 14.93
C ASN A 5 -1.44 -10.94 13.81
N PHE A 6 -0.45 -11.80 14.05
CA PHE A 6 -0.05 -12.84 13.10
C PHE A 6 -0.15 -14.22 13.76
N THR A 7 -0.88 -15.12 13.11
CA THR A 7 -1.00 -16.53 13.51
C THR A 7 -0.25 -17.39 12.51
N CYS A 8 0.84 -18.04 12.94
CA CYS A 8 1.53 -19.03 12.12
C CYS A 8 0.72 -20.33 12.12
N THR A 9 0.30 -20.81 10.94
CA THR A 9 -0.46 -22.05 10.78
C THR A 9 0.45 -23.26 10.59
N LYS A 10 1.60 -23.09 9.93
CA LYS A 10 2.58 -24.17 9.72
C LYS A 10 3.98 -23.61 9.51
N ASN A 11 4.96 -24.29 10.10
CA ASN A 11 6.38 -24.07 9.81
C ASN A 11 6.91 -25.30 9.05
N ASP A 12 7.77 -25.07 8.06
CA ASP A 12 8.51 -26.15 7.44
C ASP A 12 9.57 -26.70 8.40
N LYS A 13 9.87 -28.01 8.32
CA LYS A 13 10.82 -28.67 9.24
C LYS A 13 12.28 -28.50 8.81
N HIS A 14 12.52 -28.15 7.56
CA HIS A 14 13.85 -28.16 6.94
C HIS A 14 14.31 -26.77 6.47
N SER A 15 13.46 -25.76 6.59
CA SER A 15 13.70 -24.38 6.16
C SER A 15 13.01 -23.37 7.08
N SER A 16 13.23 -22.08 6.83
CA SER A 16 12.54 -20.99 7.55
C SER A 16 11.18 -20.62 6.93
N ALA A 17 10.64 -21.43 6.02
CA ALA A 17 9.36 -21.17 5.38
C ALA A 17 8.19 -21.36 6.36
N ARG A 18 7.16 -20.50 6.22
CA ARG A 18 5.99 -20.48 7.10
C ARG A 18 4.75 -20.11 6.32
N THR A 19 3.63 -20.69 6.71
CA THR A 19 2.29 -20.24 6.31
C THR A 19 1.58 -19.70 7.55
N GLY A 20 0.65 -18.77 7.35
CA GLY A 20 -0.06 -18.16 8.45
C GLY A 20 -1.05 -17.10 8.01
N VAL A 21 -1.72 -16.47 8.96
CA VAL A 21 -2.70 -15.42 8.71
C VAL A 21 -2.30 -14.17 9.48
N ILE A 22 -2.23 -13.03 8.76
CA ILE A 22 -2.13 -11.71 9.37
C ILE A 22 -3.56 -11.19 9.51
N HIS A 23 -3.98 -10.96 10.75
CA HIS A 23 -5.28 -10.41 11.08
C HIS A 23 -5.17 -8.89 11.21
N THR A 24 -6.03 -8.17 10.50
CA THR A 24 -6.11 -6.70 10.53
C THR A 24 -7.55 -6.25 10.77
N PRO A 25 -7.80 -4.97 11.12
CA PRO A 25 -9.17 -4.48 11.28
C PRO A 25 -9.97 -4.48 9.98
N HIS A 26 -9.29 -4.54 8.83
CA HIS A 26 -9.89 -4.49 7.50
C HIS A 26 -9.94 -5.88 6.83
N GLY A 27 -9.64 -6.95 7.56
CA GLY A 27 -9.69 -8.33 7.07
C GLY A 27 -8.38 -9.10 7.29
N ASP A 28 -8.45 -10.37 6.94
CA ASP A 28 -7.34 -11.32 7.07
C ASP A 28 -6.50 -11.38 5.79
N ILE A 29 -5.21 -11.67 5.94
CA ILE A 29 -4.26 -11.87 4.85
C ILE A 29 -3.56 -13.21 5.04
N GLU A 30 -3.85 -14.16 4.17
CA GLU A 30 -3.14 -15.44 4.12
C GLU A 30 -1.71 -15.27 3.60
N THR A 31 -0.75 -15.89 4.27
CA THR A 31 0.66 -15.85 3.93
C THR A 31 1.16 -17.23 3.53
N PRO A 32 2.05 -17.34 2.52
CA PRO A 32 2.67 -16.25 1.76
C PRO A 32 1.71 -15.49 0.83
N ALA A 33 1.73 -14.16 0.88
CA ALA A 33 0.85 -13.30 0.07
C ALA A 33 1.63 -12.67 -1.08
N PHE A 34 1.06 -12.69 -2.29
CA PHE A 34 1.51 -11.86 -3.39
C PHE A 34 0.66 -10.59 -3.46
N VAL A 35 1.30 -9.42 -3.34
CA VAL A 35 0.61 -8.15 -3.19
C VAL A 35 0.69 -7.36 -4.50
N PRO A 36 -0.44 -7.06 -5.18
CA PRO A 36 -0.43 -6.17 -6.32
C PRO A 36 -0.08 -4.73 -5.91
N VAL A 37 0.73 -4.06 -6.74
CA VAL A 37 1.24 -2.71 -6.50
C VAL A 37 0.43 -1.67 -7.28
N GLY A 38 -0.27 -0.78 -6.57
CA GLY A 38 -0.91 0.40 -7.14
C GLY A 38 0.05 1.59 -7.17
N THR A 39 0.56 1.92 -8.35
CA THR A 39 1.54 2.99 -8.52
C THR A 39 0.96 4.41 -8.40
N GLN A 40 -0.36 4.61 -8.39
CA GLN A 40 -0.98 5.94 -8.21
C GLN A 40 -2.31 5.89 -7.41
N ALA A 41 -2.36 5.10 -6.34
CA ALA A 41 -3.63 4.81 -5.62
C ALA A 41 -4.75 4.30 -6.56
N THR A 42 -4.35 3.81 -7.72
CA THR A 42 -5.13 3.19 -8.79
C THR A 42 -4.17 2.18 -9.43
N VAL A 43 -4.64 0.96 -9.71
CA VAL A 43 -3.97 0.14 -10.71
C VAL A 43 -4.38 0.76 -12.03
N LYS A 44 -3.43 1.33 -12.77
CA LYS A 44 -3.72 1.84 -14.12
C LYS A 44 -4.45 0.74 -14.89
N SER A 45 -5.66 1.07 -15.36
CA SER A 45 -6.53 0.23 -16.18
C SER A 45 -7.42 -0.81 -15.49
N LEU A 46 -7.45 -0.91 -14.15
CA LEU A 46 -8.38 -1.82 -13.45
C LEU A 46 -9.23 -1.08 -12.42
N THR A 47 -10.53 -1.39 -12.43
CA THR A 47 -11.50 -1.00 -11.41
C THR A 47 -11.23 -1.75 -10.10
N PRO A 48 -11.63 -1.20 -8.93
CA PRO A 48 -11.55 -1.90 -7.65
C PRO A 48 -12.23 -3.27 -7.65
N GLU A 49 -13.31 -3.41 -8.43
CA GLU A 49 -14.06 -4.65 -8.60
C GLU A 49 -13.22 -5.72 -9.33
N GLU A 50 -12.53 -5.34 -10.41
CA GLU A 50 -11.60 -6.24 -11.11
C GLU A 50 -10.43 -6.67 -10.22
N ILE A 51 -9.92 -5.77 -9.39
CA ILE A 51 -8.83 -6.08 -8.43
C ILE A 51 -9.32 -7.04 -7.34
N SER A 52 -10.54 -6.86 -6.84
CA SER A 52 -11.14 -7.73 -5.82
C SER A 52 -11.41 -9.14 -6.38
N ASN A 53 -11.87 -9.22 -7.63
CA ASN A 53 -12.16 -10.49 -8.32
C ASN A 53 -10.90 -11.34 -8.61
N LEU A 54 -9.71 -10.74 -8.58
CA LEU A 54 -8.44 -11.45 -8.72
C LEU A 54 -7.99 -12.19 -7.45
N GLY A 55 -8.81 -12.20 -6.39
CA GLY A 55 -8.43 -12.81 -5.10
C GLY A 55 -7.43 -11.96 -4.31
N THR A 56 -7.33 -10.67 -4.64
CA THR A 56 -6.45 -9.74 -3.91
C THR A 56 -6.92 -9.58 -2.47
N GLN A 57 -6.03 -9.90 -1.52
CA GLN A 57 -6.27 -9.79 -0.08
C GLN A 57 -5.66 -8.51 0.51
N LEU A 58 -4.66 -7.94 -0.15
CA LEU A 58 -3.93 -6.76 0.33
C LEU A 58 -3.58 -5.89 -0.87
N PHE A 59 -3.76 -4.59 -0.74
CA PHE A 59 -3.40 -3.63 -1.77
C PHE A 59 -2.23 -2.74 -1.33
N PHE A 60 -1.25 -2.50 -2.21
CA PHE A 60 -0.13 -1.59 -1.93
C PHE A 60 -0.33 -0.24 -2.61
N VAL A 61 -0.22 0.84 -1.84
CA VAL A 61 -0.28 2.22 -2.32
C VAL A 61 1.07 2.89 -2.12
N ASN A 62 1.63 3.41 -3.20
CA ASN A 62 2.81 4.24 -3.11
C ASN A 62 2.47 5.65 -2.59
N THR A 63 3.11 6.03 -1.47
CA THR A 63 2.84 7.30 -0.77
C THR A 63 3.32 8.51 -1.57
N TYR A 64 4.45 8.42 -2.27
CA TYR A 64 4.98 9.54 -3.06
C TYR A 64 4.03 9.93 -4.20
N HIS A 65 3.50 8.95 -4.94
CA HIS A 65 2.54 9.21 -5.99
C HIS A 65 1.21 9.71 -5.41
N ALA A 66 0.66 9.07 -4.37
CA ALA A 66 -0.58 9.51 -3.73
C ALA A 66 -0.48 10.96 -3.22
N TYR A 67 0.69 11.33 -2.67
CA TYR A 67 0.99 12.68 -2.20
C TYR A 67 1.08 13.70 -3.35
N LEU A 68 1.68 13.36 -4.48
CA LEU A 68 1.78 14.29 -5.62
C LEU A 68 0.48 14.40 -6.41
N ARG A 69 -0.21 13.28 -6.65
CA ARG A 69 -1.47 13.16 -7.38
C ARG A 69 -2.23 11.94 -6.85
N PRO A 70 -3.39 12.09 -6.20
CA PRO A 70 -4.27 13.26 -6.21
C PRO A 70 -3.92 14.39 -5.23
N GLY A 71 -3.03 14.15 -4.27
CA GLY A 71 -2.74 15.11 -3.19
C GLY A 71 -3.47 14.79 -1.89
N ILE A 72 -2.84 15.13 -0.76
CA ILE A 72 -3.34 14.80 0.58
C ILE A 72 -4.70 15.46 0.88
N ASP A 73 -4.94 16.68 0.38
CA ASP A 73 -6.19 17.40 0.62
C ASP A 73 -7.37 16.73 -0.08
N VAL A 74 -7.15 16.16 -1.26
CA VAL A 74 -8.17 15.36 -1.95
C VAL A 74 -8.46 14.11 -1.15
N ILE A 75 -7.42 13.35 -0.73
CA ILE A 75 -7.60 12.14 0.07
C ILE A 75 -8.36 12.43 1.38
N LYS A 76 -8.07 13.56 2.04
CA LYS A 76 -8.79 14.02 3.23
C LYS A 76 -10.26 14.33 2.96
N LYS A 77 -10.60 14.94 1.82
CA LYS A 77 -12.01 15.17 1.42
C LYS A 77 -12.80 13.87 1.29
N PHE A 78 -12.14 12.80 0.84
CA PHE A 78 -12.74 11.45 0.80
C PHE A 78 -12.67 10.71 2.15
N LYS A 79 -12.16 11.33 3.22
CA LYS A 79 -11.97 10.72 4.55
C LYS A 79 -11.01 9.52 4.56
N GLY A 80 -10.00 9.52 3.69
CA GLY A 80 -8.94 8.51 3.69
C GLY A 80 -8.86 7.69 2.40
N LEU A 81 -7.80 6.86 2.31
CA LEU A 81 -7.46 6.09 1.11
C LEU A 81 -8.50 5.01 0.77
N HIS A 82 -9.03 4.31 1.78
CA HIS A 82 -10.05 3.27 1.58
C HIS A 82 -11.26 3.80 0.80
N ASN A 83 -11.81 4.94 1.23
CA ASN A 83 -12.94 5.59 0.55
C ASN A 83 -12.55 6.17 -0.81
N PHE A 84 -11.37 6.78 -0.92
CA PHE A 84 -10.89 7.32 -2.18
C PHE A 84 -10.77 6.23 -3.26
N MET A 85 -10.28 5.06 -2.87
CA MET A 85 -10.05 3.92 -3.76
C MET A 85 -11.24 2.98 -3.90
N HIS A 86 -12.29 3.16 -3.09
CA HIS A 86 -13.38 2.18 -2.93
C HIS A 86 -12.84 0.78 -2.61
N TRP A 87 -11.91 0.71 -1.65
CA TRP A 87 -11.26 -0.52 -1.20
C TRP A 87 -11.42 -0.66 0.31
N ASP A 88 -12.14 -1.70 0.75
CA ASP A 88 -12.49 -1.97 2.16
C ASP A 88 -11.58 -3.00 2.84
N LYS A 89 -10.82 -3.75 2.04
CA LYS A 89 -9.85 -4.77 2.44
C LYS A 89 -8.53 -4.15 2.97
N PRO A 90 -7.60 -4.96 3.51
CA PRO A 90 -6.30 -4.49 3.98
C PRO A 90 -5.54 -3.65 2.94
N LEU A 91 -4.85 -2.61 3.43
CA LEU A 91 -4.06 -1.67 2.64
C LEU A 91 -2.69 -1.48 3.29
N ILE A 92 -1.63 -1.46 2.50
CA ILE A 92 -0.30 -1.05 2.96
C ILE A 92 0.20 0.15 2.17
N THR A 93 0.89 1.05 2.86
CA THR A 93 1.57 2.21 2.27
C THR A 93 3.06 2.11 2.52
N ASP A 94 3.88 2.51 1.55
CA ASP A 94 5.30 2.75 1.81
C ASP A 94 5.53 4.12 2.47
N SER A 95 6.78 4.43 2.81
CA SER A 95 7.15 5.75 3.33
C SER A 95 7.38 6.80 2.24
N GLY A 96 7.41 6.42 0.96
CA GLY A 96 7.72 7.29 -0.18
C GLY A 96 9.19 7.73 -0.31
N GLY A 97 10.02 7.60 0.75
CA GLY A 97 11.40 8.09 0.76
C GLY A 97 12.27 7.53 -0.37
N PHE A 98 12.15 6.23 -0.66
CA PHE A 98 12.90 5.62 -1.77
C PHE A 98 12.64 6.31 -3.12
N GLN A 99 11.39 6.70 -3.39
CA GLN A 99 11.05 7.38 -4.64
C GLN A 99 11.49 8.85 -4.66
N VAL A 100 11.43 9.54 -3.52
CA VAL A 100 11.99 10.90 -3.38
C VAL A 100 13.48 10.90 -3.77
N PHE A 101 14.26 9.95 -3.26
CA PHE A 101 15.70 9.86 -3.55
C PHE A 101 16.01 9.35 -4.97
N SER A 102 15.28 8.33 -5.45
CA SER A 102 15.57 7.70 -6.76
C SER A 102 15.05 8.51 -7.96
N LEU A 103 13.90 9.19 -7.83
CA LEU A 103 13.34 10.03 -8.90
C LEU A 103 13.78 11.50 -8.79
N GLY A 104 14.16 11.97 -7.61
CA GLY A 104 14.69 13.32 -7.38
C GLY A 104 15.93 13.60 -8.22
N ARG A 105 16.84 12.63 -8.39
CA ARG A 105 18.06 12.78 -9.21
C ARG A 105 17.83 13.16 -10.67
N LYS A 106 16.64 12.93 -11.25
CA LYS A 106 16.31 13.39 -12.62
C LYS A 106 15.63 14.76 -12.68
N LYS A 107 15.22 15.33 -11.54
CA LYS A 107 14.42 16.57 -11.46
C LYS A 107 15.01 17.68 -10.59
N PHE A 108 16.23 17.54 -10.07
CA PHE A 108 16.95 18.60 -9.34
C PHE A 108 17.41 19.78 -10.21
N VAL A 109 16.67 20.14 -11.26
CA VAL A 109 16.86 21.42 -11.94
C VAL A 109 15.94 22.50 -11.36
N ASN A 110 14.83 22.23 -10.64
CA ASN A 110 13.97 23.36 -10.27
C ASN A 110 12.93 23.32 -9.14
N ILE A 111 13.01 22.50 -8.09
CA ILE A 111 12.06 22.64 -6.96
C ILE A 111 12.73 22.51 -5.59
N ALA A 112 12.83 23.66 -4.93
CA ALA A 112 12.77 23.93 -3.48
C ALA A 112 13.52 22.97 -2.53
N ILE A 113 14.79 23.28 -2.28
CA ILE A 113 15.50 22.93 -1.04
C ILE A 113 15.58 24.17 -0.12
N SER A 114 14.66 25.14 -0.28
CA SER A 114 14.70 26.41 0.48
C SER A 114 13.63 26.55 1.56
N GLU A 115 12.83 25.52 1.84
CA GLU A 115 11.75 25.60 2.85
C GLU A 115 11.94 24.64 4.04
N PHE A 116 13.13 24.05 4.19
CA PHE A 116 13.50 23.22 5.35
C PHE A 116 14.86 23.57 5.97
N LEU A 117 15.28 24.84 5.84
CA LEU A 117 16.29 25.48 6.69
C LEU A 117 15.74 26.80 7.23
#